data_AF-A0A538RQ69-F1
#
_entry.id   AF-A0A538RQ69-F1
#
_cell.length_a   1.000
_cell.length_b   1.000
_cell.length_c   1.000
_cell.angle_alpha   90.00
_cell.angle_beta   90.00
_cell.angle_gamma   90.00
#
_symmetry.space_group_name_H-M   'P 1'
#
loop_
_entity.id
_entity.type
_entity.pdbx_description
1 polymer ?
#
loop_
_entity_poly.entity_id
_entity_poly.type
_entity_poly.pdbx_seq_one_letter_code
_entity_poly.pdbx_strand_id
1 'polypeptide(L)'
;MSAPTVPISEASRQLLKELASKTGQTEVDVLDKALNTYSRKLFLEQVNAGYAELRADPAAWSEHLAERKLWDATLMDGLDPDERWTEDGRCLKPEENGS
;
A
#
# COMPACT_ATOMS: atom_id res chain seq x y z
N MET A 1 -21.35 -25.96 0.51
CA MET A 1 -20.72 -24.89 -0.29
C MET A 1 -19.75 -25.58 -1.25
N SER A 2 -19.91 -25.40 -2.56
CA SER A 2 -19.01 -25.98 -3.57
C SER A 2 -17.88 -24.99 -3.85
N ALA A 3 -16.62 -25.43 -3.83
CA ALA A 3 -15.50 -24.59 -4.22
C ALA A 3 -15.33 -24.63 -5.76
N PRO A 4 -15.15 -23.47 -6.43
CA PRO A 4 -14.88 -23.46 -7.86
C PRO A 4 -13.48 -24.02 -8.14
N THR A 5 -13.33 -24.77 -9.23
CA THR A 5 -12.04 -25.30 -9.69
C THR A 5 -11.60 -24.54 -10.94
N VAL A 6 -10.40 -23.98 -10.92
CA VAL A 6 -9.78 -23.30 -12.06
C VAL A 6 -8.61 -24.17 -12.56
N PRO A 7 -8.55 -24.52 -13.87
CA PRO A 7 -7.41 -25.23 -14.41
C PRO A 7 -6.17 -24.33 -14.40
N ILE A 8 -5.06 -24.86 -13.90
CA ILE A 8 -3.76 -24.19 -13.88
C ILE A 8 -2.70 -25.13 -14.45
N SER A 9 -1.55 -24.57 -14.87
CA SER A 9 -0.42 -25.39 -15.31
C SER A 9 0.17 -26.20 -14.14
N GLU A 10 0.79 -27.34 -14.45
CA GLU A 10 1.49 -28.14 -13.43
C GLU A 10 2.61 -27.34 -12.74
N ALA A 11 3.30 -26.48 -13.50
CA ALA A 11 4.32 -25.58 -12.95
C ALA A 11 3.74 -24.59 -11.93
N SER A 12 2.57 -24.01 -12.21
CA SER A 12 1.87 -23.11 -11.28
C SER A 12 1.44 -23.83 -10.01
N ARG A 13 0.96 -25.06 -10.15
CA ARG A 13 0.57 -25.91 -9.01
C ARG A 13 1.78 -26.24 -8.12
N GLN A 14 2.89 -26.64 -8.73
CA GLN A 14 4.13 -26.92 -8.01
C GLN A 14 4.65 -25.66 -7.27
N LEU A 15 4.60 -24.49 -7.92
CA LEU A 15 4.97 -23.23 -7.29
C LEU A 15 4.06 -22.88 -6.10
N LEU A 16 2.74 -23.04 -6.23
CA LEU A 16 1.79 -22.82 -5.12
C LEU A 16 2.13 -23.70 -3.92
N LYS A 17 2.41 -24.98 -4.15
CA LYS A 17 2.80 -25.93 -3.11
C LYS A 17 4.10 -25.54 -2.40
N GLU A 18 5.11 -25.09 -3.16
CA GLU A 18 6.37 -24.63 -2.60
C GLU A 18 6.21 -23.37 -1.75
N LEU A 19 5.42 -22.41 -2.24
CA LEU A 19 5.12 -21.18 -1.52
C LEU A 19 4.34 -21.46 -0.24
N ALA A 20 3.30 -22.30 -0.31
CA ALA A 20 2.52 -22.74 0.84
C ALA A 20 3.40 -23.37 1.93
N SER A 21 4.32 -24.25 1.55
CA SER A 21 5.30 -24.86 2.46
C SER A 21 6.21 -23.81 3.12
N LYS A 22 6.74 -22.86 2.34
CA LYS A 22 7.63 -21.80 2.84
C LYS A 22 6.94 -20.81 3.78
N THR A 23 5.66 -20.51 3.55
CA THR A 23 4.92 -19.52 4.34
C THR A 23 4.09 -20.13 5.46
N GLY A 24 3.98 -21.46 5.53
CA GLY A 24 3.10 -22.15 6.49
C GLY A 24 1.62 -21.92 6.21
N GLN A 25 1.25 -21.56 4.98
CA GLN A 25 -0.12 -21.25 4.57
C GLN A 25 -0.69 -22.34 3.66
N THR A 26 -2.00 -22.30 3.40
CA THR A 26 -2.60 -23.18 2.40
C THR A 26 -2.30 -22.69 0.97
N GLU A 27 -2.33 -23.58 -0.03
CA GLU A 27 -2.17 -23.20 -1.44
C GLU A 27 -3.23 -22.17 -1.88
N VAL A 28 -4.45 -22.25 -1.32
CA VAL A 28 -5.53 -21.29 -1.58
C VAL A 28 -5.19 -19.92 -1.00
N ASP A 29 -4.72 -19.84 0.26
CA ASP A 29 -4.34 -18.55 0.86
C ASP A 29 -3.20 -17.88 0.08
N VAL A 30 -2.24 -18.68 -0.41
CA VAL A 30 -1.14 -18.18 -1.24
C VAL A 30 -1.67 -17.66 -2.57
N LEU A 31 -2.57 -18.39 -3.21
CA LEU A 31 -3.20 -17.98 -4.46
C LEU A 31 -3.98 -16.67 -4.29
N ASP A 32 -4.82 -16.56 -3.24
CA ASP A 32 -5.60 -15.36 -2.95
C ASP A 32 -4.71 -14.14 -2.69
N LYS A 33 -3.62 -14.33 -1.93
CA LYS A 33 -2.62 -13.27 -1.71
C LYS A 33 -1.93 -12.85 -3.00
N ALA A 34 -1.58 -13.81 -3.86
CA ALA A 34 -0.93 -13.52 -5.14
C ALA A 34 -1.87 -12.72 -6.06
N LEU A 35 -3.15 -13.12 -6.14
CA LEU A 35 -4.16 -12.40 -6.93
C LEU A 35 -4.43 -10.99 -6.38
N ASN A 36 -4.53 -10.84 -5.06
CA ASN A 36 -4.68 -9.52 -4.44
C ASN A 36 -3.47 -8.62 -4.74
N THR A 37 -2.25 -9.16 -4.61
CA THR A 37 -1.02 -8.43 -4.92
C THR A 37 -0.99 -7.98 -6.38
N TYR A 38 -1.36 -8.87 -7.30
CA TYR A 38 -1.42 -8.53 -8.72
C TYR A 38 -2.49 -7.47 -9.01
N SER A 39 -3.68 -7.61 -8.43
CA SER A 39 -4.76 -6.63 -8.54
C SER A 39 -4.33 -5.25 -8.02
N ARG A 40 -3.71 -5.19 -6.84
CA ARG A 40 -3.19 -3.94 -6.27
C ARG A 40 -2.09 -3.32 -7.14
N LYS A 41 -1.21 -4.15 -7.72
CA LYS A 41 -0.20 -3.68 -8.67
C LYS A 41 -0.84 -3.01 -9.88
N LEU A 42 -1.78 -3.68 -10.54
CA LEU A 42 -2.48 -3.13 -11.72
C LEU A 42 -3.25 -1.86 -11.39
N PHE A 43 -3.86 -1.79 -10.21
CA PHE A 43 -4.53 -0.58 -9.74
C PHE A 43 -3.56 0.59 -9.59
N LEU A 44 -2.42 0.38 -8.93
CA LEU A 44 -1.40 1.41 -8.75
C LEU A 44 -0.78 1.86 -10.07
N GLU A 45 -0.58 0.94 -11.03
CA GLU A 45 -0.12 1.27 -12.38
C GLU A 45 -1.10 2.21 -13.10
N GLN A 46 -2.41 1.96 -12.99
CA GLN A 46 -3.45 2.84 -13.55
C GLN A 46 -3.50 4.20 -12.88
N VAL A 47 -3.39 4.25 -11.54
CA VAL A 47 -3.32 5.52 -10.80
C VAL A 47 -2.11 6.33 -11.23
N ASN A 48 -0.94 5.70 -11.35
CA ASN A 48 0.28 6.35 -11.80
C ASN A 48 0.17 6.87 -13.23
N ALA A 49 -0.45 6.10 -14.13
CA ALA A 49 -0.72 6.56 -15.50
C ALA A 49 -1.63 7.80 -15.51
N GLY A 50 -2.71 7.80 -14.72
CA GLY A 50 -3.60 8.97 -14.58
C GLY A 50 -2.87 10.21 -14.04
N TYR A 51 -1.98 10.05 -13.06
CA TYR A 51 -1.13 11.15 -12.59
C TYR A 51 -0.11 11.62 -13.64
N ALA A 52 0.43 10.71 -14.47
CA ALA A 52 1.34 11.08 -15.54
C ALA A 52 0.61 11.89 -16.63
N GLU A 53 -0.61 11.50 -17.00
CA GLU A 53 -1.49 12.25 -17.89
C GLU A 53 -1.83 13.62 -17.31
N LEU A 54 -2.22 13.69 -16.04
CA LEU A 54 -2.49 14.96 -15.35
C LEU A 54 -1.27 15.89 -15.34
N ARG A 55 -0.07 15.36 -15.08
CA ARG A 55 1.18 16.15 -15.09
C ARG A 55 1.57 16.64 -16.48
N ALA A 56 1.14 15.96 -17.54
CA ALA A 56 1.38 16.37 -18.91
C ALA A 56 0.52 17.58 -19.32
N ASP A 57 -0.53 17.92 -18.55
CA ASP A 57 -1.30 19.16 -18.67
C ASP A 57 -0.85 20.16 -17.59
N PRO A 58 -0.05 21.18 -17.94
CA PRO A 58 0.47 22.14 -16.95
C PRO A 58 -0.62 22.95 -16.23
N ALA A 59 -1.75 23.21 -16.88
CA ALA A 59 -2.84 23.98 -16.28
C ALA A 59 -3.57 23.14 -15.22
N ALA A 60 -3.98 21.93 -15.59
CA ALA A 60 -4.62 20.99 -14.67
C ALA A 60 -3.67 20.58 -13.54
N TRP A 61 -2.38 20.40 -13.83
CA TRP A 61 -1.37 20.10 -12.80
C TRP A 61 -1.20 21.26 -11.81
N SER A 62 -1.18 22.50 -12.29
CA SER A 62 -1.11 23.68 -11.41
C SER A 62 -2.34 23.79 -10.51
N GLU A 63 -3.53 23.51 -11.02
CA GLU A 63 -4.77 23.49 -10.22
C GLU A 63 -4.72 22.42 -9.14
N HIS A 64 -4.32 21.19 -9.49
CA HIS A 64 -4.16 20.09 -8.53
C HIS A 64 -3.15 20.43 -7.42
N LEU A 65 -2.01 21.06 -7.74
CA LEU A 65 -1.03 21.50 -6.73
C LEU A 65 -1.58 22.62 -5.84
N ALA A 66 -2.37 23.54 -6.39
CA ALA A 66 -3.01 24.59 -5.61
C ALA A 66 -4.03 24.01 -4.61
N GLU A 67 -4.83 23.03 -5.05
CA GLU A 67 -5.74 22.28 -4.18
C GLU A 67 -4.96 21.55 -3.09
N ARG A 68 -3.92 20.78 -3.45
CA ARG A 68 -3.10 20.04 -2.48
C ARG A 68 -2.48 20.97 -1.42
N LYS A 69 -2.04 22.15 -1.81
CA LYS A 69 -1.51 23.17 -0.89
C LYS A 69 -2.57 23.70 0.08
N LEU A 70 -3.83 23.78 -0.34
CA LEU A 70 -4.93 24.16 0.56
C LEU A 70 -5.13 23.09 1.64
N TRP A 71 -5.03 21.82 1.27
CA TRP A 71 -5.10 20.69 2.20
C TRP A 71 -3.88 20.60 3.15
N ASP A 72 -2.71 21.12 2.78
CA ASP A 72 -1.55 21.15 3.69
C ASP A 72 -1.84 21.94 4.98
N ALA A 73 -2.82 22.85 4.98
CA ALA A 73 -3.25 23.56 6.20
C ALA A 73 -3.82 22.62 7.28
N THR A 74 -4.36 21.45 6.90
CA THR A 74 -4.91 20.46 7.84
C THR A 74 -3.90 19.39 8.22
N LEU A 75 -2.64 19.51 7.79
CA LEU A 75 -1.60 18.48 8.01
C LEU A 75 -1.31 18.24 9.51
N MET A 76 -1.39 19.29 10.32
CA MET A 76 -1.10 19.24 11.76
C MET A 76 -2.34 19.02 12.63
N ASP A 77 -3.53 18.90 12.03
CA ASP A 77 -4.78 18.79 12.78
C ASP A 77 -4.81 17.47 13.57
N GLY A 78 -5.05 17.58 14.87
CA GLY A 78 -5.15 16.43 15.78
C GLY A 78 -3.80 15.86 16.26
N LEU A 79 -2.67 16.47 15.87
CA LEU A 79 -1.35 16.12 16.39
C LEU A 79 -0.99 16.96 17.63
N ASP A 80 -0.33 16.35 18.60
CA ASP A 80 0.28 17.05 19.74
C ASP A 80 1.69 17.56 19.32
N PRO A 81 1.95 18.89 19.34
CA PRO A 81 3.23 19.45 18.92
C PRO A 81 4.42 19.03 19.80
N ASP A 82 4.16 18.52 21.00
CA ASP A 82 5.19 18.10 21.96
C ASP A 82 5.53 16.60 21.85
N GLU A 83 4.79 15.85 21.03
CA GLU A 83 5.16 14.47 20.72
C GLU A 83 6.53 14.40 20.05
N ARG A 84 7.33 13.40 20.45
CA ARG A 84 8.64 13.12 19.86
C ARG A 84 8.66 11.65 19.48
N TRP A 85 8.76 11.39 18.18
CA TRP A 85 8.75 10.04 17.64
C TRP A 85 10.18 9.56 17.37
N THR A 86 10.50 8.34 17.78
CA THR A 86 11.78 7.68 17.51
C THR A 86 11.77 7.01 16.12
N GLU A 87 12.95 6.71 15.58
CA GLU A 87 13.07 6.03 14.26
C GLU A 87 12.39 4.66 14.21
N ASP A 88 12.25 3.97 15.35
CA ASP A 88 11.52 2.70 15.47
C ASP A 88 10.00 2.87 15.66
N GLY A 89 9.49 4.10 15.57
CA GLY A 89 8.05 4.41 15.52
C GLY A 89 7.37 4.45 16.89
N ARG A 90 8.10 4.65 17.98
CA ARG A 90 7.54 4.87 19.32
C ARG A 90 7.47 6.36 19.63
N CYS A 91 6.42 6.78 20.34
CA CYS A 91 6.39 8.13 20.91
C CYS A 91 7.12 8.12 22.26
N LEU A 92 8.12 9.00 22.40
CA LEU A 92 8.82 9.24 23.66
C LEU A 92 7.85 9.81 24.68
N LYS A 93 7.97 9.33 25.91
CA LYS A 93 7.21 9.91 27.01
C LYS A 93 7.88 11.20 27.48
N PRO A 94 7.13 12.13 28.09
CA PRO A 94 7.69 13.39 28.62
C PRO A 94 8.87 13.18 29.59
N GLU A 95 8.90 12.06 30.30
CA GLU A 95 9.97 11.65 31.23
C GLU A 95 11.26 11.18 30.56
N GLU A 96 11.22 10.81 29.27
CA GLU A 96 12.37 10.38 28.47
C GLU A 96 12.95 11.52 27.60
N ASN A 97 12.26 12.66 27.52
CA ASN A 97 12.66 13.85 26.75
C ASN A 97 13.75 14.71 27.44
N GLY A 98 14.36 14.24 28.54
CA GLY A 98 15.28 15.03 29.37
C GLY A 98 16.60 14.34 29.71
N SER A 99 17.64 14.61 28.92
CA SER A 99 19.04 14.82 29.34
C SER A 99 19.81 15.53 28.22
#